data_AF-A0A1V6K2C6-F1
#
_entry.id   AF-A0A1V6K2C6-F1
#
_cell.length_a   1.000
_cell.length_b   1.000
_cell.length_c   1.000
_cell.angle_alpha   90.00
_cell.angle_beta   90.00
_cell.angle_gamma   90.00
#
_symmetry.space_group_name_H-M   'P 1'
#
loop_
_entity.id
_entity.type
_entity.pdbx_description
1 polymer ?
#
loop_
_entity_poly.entity_id
_entity_poly.type
_entity_poly.pdbx_seq_one_letter_code
_entity_poly.pdbx_strand_id
1 'polypeptide(L)'
;MIAVAVLFLLAGTLEDAGALEQQGALWQAGALYEQARCPSGEARVLGSLLEEALYAGHTGRASMLIRDLMEIIPDSCTGELDYWYARLAWGAGLDSLAIATLDGTAGDPWLVHRSRGTALLYSGRPFDAAVEFRAAVEEASTARRAFYAALDLGFSLISCGMYNDASRVIRFLSAAYPSEALPRVQEAILLWKTGMGGRAASLLDSLASSRTASVAIRDMSSRLLERVE
;
A
#
# COMPACT_ATOMS: atom_id res chain seq x y z
N MET A 1 19.35 29.02 -25.78
CA MET A 1 18.66 27.94 -26.53
C MET A 1 18.81 26.58 -25.84
N ILE A 2 20.00 26.17 -25.40
CA ILE A 2 20.22 24.87 -24.71
C ILE A 2 19.41 24.76 -23.41
N ALA A 3 19.38 25.80 -22.56
CA ALA A 3 18.62 25.78 -21.30
C ALA A 3 17.10 25.61 -21.48
N VAL A 4 16.54 26.17 -22.55
CA VAL A 4 15.10 26.06 -22.87
C VAL A 4 14.77 24.65 -23.37
N ALA A 5 15.63 24.06 -24.20
CA ALA A 5 15.46 22.67 -24.65
C ALA A 5 15.55 21.66 -23.49
N VAL A 6 16.45 21.87 -22.53
CA VAL A 6 16.57 21.03 -21.32
C VAL A 6 15.31 21.13 -20.45
N LEU A 7 14.72 22.33 -20.31
CA LEU A 7 13.47 22.51 -19.57
C LEU A 7 12.28 21.81 -20.24
N PHE A 8 12.18 21.85 -21.57
CA PHE A 8 11.13 21.13 -22.30
C PHE A 8 11.29 19.62 -22.20
N LEU A 9 12.52 19.10 -22.25
CA LEU A 9 12.79 17.68 -22.07
C LEU A 9 12.43 17.22 -20.66
N LEU A 10 12.79 17.98 -19.63
CA LEU A 10 12.42 17.68 -18.24
C LEU A 10 10.91 17.71 -18.02
N ALA A 11 10.22 18.71 -18.59
CA ALA A 11 8.76 18.80 -18.50
C ALA A 11 8.08 17.59 -19.17
N GLY A 12 8.54 17.17 -20.35
CA GLY A 12 8.03 15.97 -21.02
C GLY A 12 8.25 14.70 -20.20
N THR A 13 9.46 14.52 -19.64
CA THR A 13 9.76 13.35 -18.78
C THR A 13 8.85 13.30 -17.54
N LEU A 14 8.56 14.44 -16.92
CA LEU A 14 7.67 14.51 -15.76
C LEU A 14 6.20 14.22 -16.12
N GLU A 15 5.75 14.66 -17.30
CA GLU A 15 4.42 14.36 -17.81
C GLU A 15 4.26 12.85 -18.08
N ASP A 16 5.25 12.24 -18.74
CA ASP A 16 5.29 10.80 -18.98
C ASP A 16 5.34 10.00 -17.67
N ALA A 17 6.12 10.45 -16.68
CA ALA A 17 6.18 9.84 -15.35
C ALA A 17 4.81 9.85 -14.66
N GLY A 18 4.14 11.01 -14.67
CA GLY A 18 2.80 11.16 -14.10
C GLY A 18 1.76 10.30 -14.82
N ALA A 19 1.83 10.18 -16.14
CA ALA A 19 0.92 9.35 -16.93
C ALA A 19 1.10 7.85 -16.61
N LEU A 20 2.35 7.39 -16.49
CA LEU A 20 2.66 6.01 -16.10
C LEU A 20 2.19 5.70 -14.68
N GLU A 21 2.39 6.63 -13.74
CA GLU A 21 1.91 6.49 -12.37
C GLU A 21 0.38 6.37 -12.33
N GLN A 22 -0.35 7.20 -13.09
CA GLN A 22 -1.81 7.11 -13.21
C GLN A 22 -2.27 5.78 -13.82
N GLN A 23 -1.45 5.14 -14.63
CA GLN A 23 -1.73 3.81 -15.21
C GLN A 23 -1.34 2.65 -14.28
N GLY A 24 -0.76 2.94 -13.11
CA GLY A 24 -0.26 1.93 -12.17
C GLY A 24 1.11 1.35 -12.56
N ALA A 25 1.76 1.88 -13.59
CA ALA A 25 3.09 1.47 -14.06
C ALA A 25 4.20 2.07 -13.16
N LEU A 26 4.14 1.75 -11.86
CA LEU A 26 4.92 2.40 -10.81
C LEU A 26 6.43 2.27 -11.01
N TRP A 27 6.93 1.10 -11.44
CA TRP A 27 8.37 0.92 -11.69
C TRP A 27 8.90 1.84 -12.79
N GLN A 28 8.15 1.96 -13.88
CA GLN A 28 8.54 2.84 -14.99
C GLN A 28 8.40 4.31 -14.60
N ALA A 29 7.35 4.67 -13.85
CA ALA A 29 7.17 6.02 -13.34
C ALA A 29 8.34 6.43 -12.40
N GLY A 30 8.76 5.55 -11.50
CA GLY A 30 9.88 5.78 -10.58
C GLY A 30 11.18 6.07 -11.32
N ALA A 31 11.53 5.26 -12.32
CA ALA A 31 12.73 5.47 -13.14
C ALA A 31 12.72 6.82 -13.87
N LEU A 32 11.55 7.27 -14.35
CA LEU A 32 11.43 8.58 -14.98
C LEU A 32 11.53 9.74 -13.97
N TYR A 33 10.99 9.60 -12.75
CA TYR A 33 11.17 10.61 -11.71
C TYR A 33 12.63 10.74 -11.25
N GLU A 34 13.34 9.61 -11.11
CA GLU A 34 14.78 9.58 -10.82
C GLU A 34 15.56 10.30 -11.95
N GLN A 35 15.28 9.95 -13.22
CA GLN A 35 15.90 10.60 -14.37
C GLN A 35 15.62 12.11 -14.43
N ALA A 36 14.39 12.51 -14.09
CA ALA A 36 13.97 13.91 -14.02
C ALA A 36 14.50 14.64 -12.78
N ARG A 37 15.20 13.94 -11.87
CA ARG A 37 15.66 14.46 -10.56
C ARG A 37 14.52 15.09 -9.77
N CYS A 38 13.42 14.34 -9.61
CA CYS A 38 12.24 14.74 -8.87
C CYS A 38 12.07 13.89 -7.60
N PRO A 39 12.74 14.24 -6.48
CA PRO A 39 12.73 13.46 -5.24
C PRO A 39 11.33 13.18 -4.70
N SER A 40 10.41 14.13 -4.84
CA SER A 40 9.04 13.98 -4.34
C SER A 40 8.22 12.97 -5.15
N GLY A 41 8.38 12.94 -6.47
CA GLY A 41 7.75 11.94 -7.33
C GLY A 41 8.33 10.55 -7.08
N GLU A 42 9.66 10.47 -6.98
CA GLU A 42 10.39 9.24 -6.69
C GLU A 42 9.97 8.64 -5.33
N ALA A 43 10.00 9.44 -4.26
CA ALA A 43 9.59 9.00 -2.92
C ALA A 43 8.13 8.52 -2.88
N ARG A 44 7.23 9.18 -3.63
CA ARG A 44 5.82 8.77 -3.71
C ARG A 44 5.65 7.40 -4.36
N VAL A 45 6.36 7.15 -5.46
CA VAL A 45 6.34 5.86 -6.15
C VAL A 45 6.97 4.77 -5.30
N LEU A 46 8.14 5.01 -4.72
CA LEU A 46 8.83 4.07 -3.84
C LEU A 46 7.99 3.74 -2.60
N GLY A 47 7.35 4.72 -1.98
CA GLY A 47 6.42 4.51 -0.87
C GLY A 47 5.22 3.64 -1.26
N SER A 48 4.73 3.77 -2.49
CA SER A 48 3.63 2.93 -2.98
C SER A 48 4.07 1.49 -3.26
N LEU A 49 5.24 1.32 -3.86
CA LEU A 49 5.86 0.00 -4.04
C LEU A 49 6.18 -0.68 -2.70
N LEU A 50 6.56 0.10 -1.69
CA LEU A 50 6.83 -0.39 -0.34
C LEU A 50 5.55 -0.90 0.32
N GLU A 51 4.47 -0.13 0.27
CA GLU A 51 3.17 -0.55 0.82
C GLU A 51 2.71 -1.86 0.17
N GLU A 52 2.78 -1.98 -1.17
CA GLU A 52 2.47 -3.24 -1.87
C GLU A 52 3.36 -4.41 -1.43
N ALA A 53 4.67 -4.18 -1.28
CA ALA A 53 5.60 -5.21 -0.81
C ALA A 53 5.28 -5.66 0.62
N LEU A 54 4.90 -4.74 1.50
CA LEU A 54 4.49 -5.04 2.89
C LEU A 54 3.18 -5.83 2.92
N TYR A 55 2.17 -5.48 2.12
CA TYR A 55 0.93 -6.27 2.03
C TYR A 55 1.17 -7.67 1.45
N ALA A 56 2.08 -7.80 0.49
CA ALA A 56 2.46 -9.10 -0.09
C ALA A 56 3.33 -9.95 0.84
N GLY A 57 3.80 -9.42 1.98
CA GLY A 57 4.75 -10.09 2.87
C GLY A 57 6.15 -10.25 2.26
N HIS A 58 6.54 -9.39 1.32
CA HIS A 58 7.83 -9.44 0.63
C HIS A 58 8.90 -8.70 1.43
N THR A 59 9.32 -9.28 2.55
CA THR A 59 10.24 -8.65 3.51
C THR A 59 11.55 -8.17 2.87
N GLY A 60 12.18 -8.99 2.03
CA GLY A 60 13.42 -8.61 1.33
C GLY A 60 13.25 -7.46 0.33
N ARG A 61 12.08 -7.32 -0.29
CA ARG A 61 11.80 -6.20 -1.21
C ARG A 61 11.48 -4.92 -0.42
N ALA A 62 10.67 -5.06 0.62
CA ALA A 62 10.32 -3.96 1.50
C ALA A 62 11.56 -3.35 2.17
N SER A 63 12.52 -4.17 2.63
CA SER A 63 13.75 -3.66 3.24
C SER A 63 14.62 -2.85 2.28
N MET A 64 14.75 -3.29 1.01
CA MET A 64 15.46 -2.52 -0.01
C MET A 64 14.76 -1.17 -0.28
N LEU A 65 13.44 -1.18 -0.43
CA LEU A 65 12.67 0.04 -0.69
C LEU A 65 12.74 1.04 0.48
N ILE A 66 12.76 0.56 1.73
CA ILE A 66 12.95 1.44 2.91
C ILE A 66 14.34 2.09 2.85
N ARG A 67 15.40 1.31 2.57
CA ARG A 67 16.75 1.86 2.43
C ARG A 67 16.81 2.93 1.34
N ASP A 68 16.25 2.66 0.18
CA ASP A 68 16.28 3.59 -0.96
C ASP A 68 15.45 4.86 -0.63
N LEU A 69 14.32 4.73 0.08
CA LEU A 69 13.55 5.88 0.57
C LEU A 69 14.32 6.74 1.57
N MET A 70 15.11 6.13 2.46
CA MET A 70 15.92 6.87 3.45
C MET A 70 16.97 7.79 2.81
N GLU A 71 17.37 7.53 1.55
CA GLU A 71 18.28 8.41 0.82
C GLU A 71 17.58 9.67 0.28
N ILE A 72 16.25 9.66 0.23
CA ILE A 72 15.41 10.67 -0.45
C ILE A 72 14.58 11.48 0.55
N ILE A 73 14.02 10.82 1.56
CA ILE A 73 13.13 11.47 2.53
C ILE A 73 13.92 12.24 3.59
N PRO A 74 13.39 13.37 4.09
CA PRO A 74 14.05 14.09 5.18
C PRO A 74 14.14 13.25 6.46
N ASP A 75 15.21 13.44 7.23
CA ASP A 75 15.40 12.80 8.54
C ASP A 75 14.24 13.05 9.52
N SER A 76 13.42 14.07 9.30
CA SER A 76 12.24 14.36 10.11
C SER A 76 11.09 13.36 9.96
N CYS A 77 11.14 12.45 8.98
CA CYS A 77 10.11 11.44 8.71
C CYS A 77 10.33 10.12 9.48
N THR A 78 10.86 10.18 10.70
CA THR A 78 11.20 8.99 11.50
C THR A 78 9.98 8.12 11.84
N GLY A 79 8.81 8.74 12.05
CA GLY A 79 7.59 8.02 12.44
C GLY A 79 7.11 7.04 11.37
N GLU A 80 7.03 7.46 10.11
CA GLU A 80 6.64 6.58 9.01
C GLU A 80 7.66 5.45 8.78
N LEU A 81 8.95 5.73 8.96
CA LEU A 81 10.00 4.71 8.90
C LEU A 81 9.81 3.65 9.99
N ASP A 82 9.60 4.07 11.24
CA ASP A 82 9.35 3.15 12.37
C ASP A 82 8.11 2.28 12.11
N TYR A 83 7.05 2.87 11.56
CA TYR A 83 5.85 2.14 11.15
C TYR A 83 6.15 1.07 10.08
N TRP A 84 6.87 1.41 9.02
CA TRP A 84 7.22 0.44 7.98
C TRP A 84 8.18 -0.64 8.49
N TYR A 85 9.15 -0.30 9.33
CA TYR A 85 10.04 -1.27 9.97
C TYR A 85 9.28 -2.22 10.91
N ALA A 86 8.27 -1.75 11.64
CA ALA A 86 7.44 -2.61 12.45
C ALA A 86 6.64 -3.62 11.62
N ARG A 87 6.08 -3.20 10.48
CA ARG A 87 5.39 -4.11 9.55
C ARG A 87 6.35 -5.12 8.91
N LEU A 88 7.59 -4.70 8.60
CA LEU A 88 8.65 -5.59 8.15
C LEU A 88 9.02 -6.62 9.22
N ALA A 89 9.17 -6.19 10.48
CA ALA A 89 9.47 -7.05 11.62
C ALA A 89 8.38 -8.10 11.83
N TRP A 90 7.11 -7.71 11.72
CA TRP A 90 5.98 -8.66 11.76
C TRP A 90 6.06 -9.68 10.63
N GLY A 91 6.30 -9.24 9.39
CA GLY A 91 6.49 -10.16 8.25
C GLY A 91 7.69 -11.10 8.39
N ALA A 92 8.66 -10.77 9.24
CA ALA A 92 9.80 -11.60 9.59
C ALA A 92 9.56 -12.52 10.82
N GLY A 93 8.34 -12.50 11.40
CA GLY A 93 7.98 -13.30 12.57
C GLY A 93 8.41 -12.72 13.92
N LEU A 94 8.75 -11.43 13.96
CA LEU A 94 9.13 -10.70 15.19
C LEU A 94 7.93 -9.98 15.81
N ASP A 95 6.85 -10.71 16.06
CA ASP A 95 5.53 -10.16 16.39
C ASP A 95 5.54 -9.22 17.60
N SER A 96 6.20 -9.62 18.70
CA SER A 96 6.26 -8.82 19.92
C SER A 96 7.00 -7.50 19.72
N LEU A 97 8.06 -7.50 18.91
CA LEU A 97 8.79 -6.28 18.57
C LEU A 97 7.91 -5.36 17.72
N ALA A 98 7.28 -5.91 16.68
CA ALA A 98 6.40 -5.15 15.80
C ALA A 98 5.25 -4.47 16.56
N ILE A 99 4.55 -5.21 17.41
CA ILE A 99 3.43 -4.69 18.22
C ILE A 99 3.93 -3.60 19.17
N ALA A 100 5.03 -3.83 19.90
CA ALA A 100 5.56 -2.85 20.84
C ALA A 100 6.00 -1.55 20.15
N THR A 101 6.63 -1.64 18.97
CA THR A 101 7.00 -0.46 18.18
C THR A 101 5.77 0.32 17.74
N LEU A 102 4.73 -0.36 17.23
CA LEU A 102 3.50 0.29 16.76
C LEU A 102 2.73 0.95 17.91
N ASP A 103 2.62 0.30 19.07
CA ASP A 103 1.95 0.84 20.26
C ASP A 103 2.66 2.08 20.83
N GLY A 104 3.98 2.15 20.66
CA GLY A 104 4.81 3.29 21.07
C GLY A 104 4.73 4.52 20.16
N THR A 105 3.97 4.45 19.05
CA THR A 105 3.88 5.54 18.08
C THR A 105 3.23 6.78 18.69
N ALA A 106 3.85 7.94 18.49
CA ALA A 106 3.37 9.23 18.95
C ALA A 106 3.53 10.32 17.86
N GLY A 107 2.82 11.44 18.02
CA GLY A 107 2.90 12.57 17.09
C GLY A 107 1.67 12.68 16.20
N ASP A 108 1.86 12.53 14.89
CA ASP A 108 0.82 12.70 13.87
C ASP A 108 -0.40 11.79 14.14
N PRO A 109 -1.61 12.34 14.40
CA PRO A 109 -2.80 11.56 14.73
C PRO A 109 -3.13 10.47 13.71
N TRP A 110 -2.96 10.77 12.42
CA TRP A 110 -3.15 9.80 11.34
C TRP A 110 -2.28 8.56 11.54
N LEU A 111 -0.98 8.77 11.78
CA LEU A 111 -0.01 7.70 11.94
C LEU A 111 -0.22 6.97 13.27
N VAL A 112 -0.59 7.66 14.34
CA VAL A 112 -0.91 7.06 15.65
C VAL A 112 -2.07 6.08 15.51
N HIS A 113 -3.19 6.50 14.91
CA HIS A 113 -4.35 5.64 14.72
C HIS A 113 -4.04 4.48 13.77
N ARG A 114 -3.32 4.72 12.66
CA ARG A 114 -2.93 3.65 11.73
C ARG A 114 -2.00 2.63 12.41
N SER A 115 -1.07 3.08 13.26
CA SER A 115 -0.13 2.21 13.98
C SER A 115 -0.85 1.36 15.02
N ARG A 116 -1.71 1.97 15.85
CA ARG A 116 -2.56 1.24 16.82
C ARG A 116 -3.47 0.24 16.15
N GLY A 117 -4.13 0.62 15.05
CA GLY A 117 -4.95 -0.29 14.26
C GLY A 117 -4.14 -1.49 13.77
N THR A 118 -2.91 -1.26 13.30
CA THR A 118 -2.01 -2.32 12.82
C THR A 118 -1.58 -3.24 13.98
N ALA A 119 -1.22 -2.69 15.14
CA ALA A 119 -0.88 -3.46 16.34
C ALA A 119 -2.04 -4.33 16.84
N LEU A 120 -3.25 -3.78 16.86
CA LEU A 120 -4.47 -4.50 17.21
C LEU A 120 -4.75 -5.64 16.24
N LEU A 121 -4.60 -5.41 14.93
CA LEU A 121 -4.77 -6.44 13.92
C LEU A 121 -3.76 -7.57 14.10
N TYR A 122 -2.48 -7.25 14.32
CA TYR A 122 -1.41 -8.23 14.60
C TYR A 122 -1.65 -8.99 15.91
N SER A 123 -2.32 -8.37 16.88
CA SER A 123 -2.71 -8.99 18.14
C SER A 123 -4.02 -9.79 18.05
N GLY A 124 -4.59 -9.98 16.85
CA GLY A 124 -5.82 -10.76 16.66
C GLY A 124 -7.10 -10.05 17.11
N ARG A 125 -7.10 -8.71 17.15
CA ARG A 125 -8.24 -7.87 17.52
C ARG A 125 -8.77 -7.05 16.32
N PRO A 126 -9.28 -7.71 15.26
CA PRO A 126 -9.62 -7.03 14.01
C PRO A 126 -10.78 -6.04 14.11
N PHE A 127 -11.71 -6.23 15.06
CA PHE A 127 -12.80 -5.27 15.28
C PHE A 127 -12.28 -3.95 15.85
N ASP A 128 -11.45 -4.01 16.88
CA ASP A 128 -10.83 -2.82 17.48
C ASP A 128 -9.90 -2.14 16.48
N ALA A 129 -9.16 -2.92 15.69
CA ALA A 129 -8.35 -2.40 14.59
C ALA A 129 -9.18 -1.59 13.59
N ALA A 130 -10.37 -2.08 13.21
CA ALA A 130 -11.26 -1.36 12.30
C ALA A 130 -11.76 -0.02 12.87
N VAL A 131 -11.90 0.11 14.20
CA VAL A 131 -12.23 1.38 14.85
C VAL A 131 -11.08 2.37 14.68
N GLU A 132 -9.86 1.96 15.00
CA GLU A 132 -8.66 2.79 14.85
C GLU A 132 -8.40 3.18 13.39
N PHE A 133 -8.55 2.25 12.44
CA PHE A 133 -8.37 2.58 11.03
C PHE A 133 -9.44 3.54 10.49
N ARG A 134 -10.65 3.52 11.03
CA ARG A 134 -11.67 4.53 10.69
C ARG A 134 -11.25 5.92 11.17
N ALA A 135 -10.75 6.03 12.41
CA ALA A 135 -10.20 7.28 12.92
C ALA A 135 -9.00 7.74 12.07
N ALA A 136 -8.13 6.83 11.65
CA ALA A 136 -7.04 7.16 10.72
C ALA A 136 -7.55 7.69 9.37
N VAL A 137 -8.67 7.19 8.83
CA VAL A 137 -9.26 7.77 7.61
C VAL A 137 -9.73 9.22 7.85
N GLU A 138 -10.31 9.49 9.02
CA GLU A 138 -10.83 10.82 9.39
C GLU A 138 -9.70 11.84 9.65
N GLU A 139 -8.59 11.42 10.25
CA GLU A 139 -7.42 12.25 10.55
C GLU A 139 -6.47 12.45 9.34
N ALA A 140 -6.78 11.81 8.21
CA ALA A 140 -5.91 11.86 7.04
C ALA A 140 -5.86 13.26 6.40
N SER A 141 -4.68 13.89 6.47
CA SER A 141 -4.42 15.20 5.85
C SER A 141 -4.32 15.17 4.32
N THR A 142 -4.21 13.98 3.71
CA THR A 142 -4.10 13.82 2.25
C THR A 142 -4.92 12.63 1.75
N ALA A 143 -5.30 12.67 0.46
CA ALA A 143 -6.01 11.58 -0.20
C ALA A 143 -5.24 10.25 -0.14
N ARG A 144 -3.90 10.28 -0.24
CA ARG A 144 -3.08 9.05 -0.18
C ARG A 144 -3.04 8.46 1.23
N ARG A 145 -2.97 9.31 2.26
CA ARG A 145 -3.08 8.88 3.66
C ARG A 145 -4.45 8.25 3.94
N ALA A 146 -5.52 8.87 3.43
CA ALA A 146 -6.88 8.33 3.55
C ALA A 146 -7.01 6.99 2.82
N PHE A 147 -6.42 6.86 1.63
CA PHE A 147 -6.40 5.63 0.84
C PHE A 147 -5.80 4.45 1.62
N TYR A 148 -4.61 4.61 2.19
CA TYR A 148 -3.96 3.53 2.92
C TYR A 148 -4.68 3.17 4.23
N ALA A 149 -5.16 4.16 4.97
CA ALA A 149 -5.97 3.90 6.16
C ALA A 149 -7.28 3.16 5.79
N ALA A 150 -7.90 3.50 4.67
CA ALA A 150 -9.10 2.83 4.18
C ALA A 150 -8.80 1.41 3.66
N LEU A 151 -7.64 1.16 3.06
CA LEU A 151 -7.18 -0.19 2.76
C LEU A 151 -7.05 -1.02 4.04
N ASP A 152 -6.35 -0.52 5.06
CA ASP A 152 -6.19 -1.23 6.33
C ASP A 152 -7.54 -1.51 7.01
N LEU A 153 -8.46 -0.55 6.95
CA LEU A 153 -9.85 -0.71 7.37
C LEU A 153 -10.54 -1.85 6.61
N GLY A 154 -10.41 -1.89 5.29
CA GLY A 154 -10.99 -2.94 4.44
C GLY A 154 -10.55 -4.34 4.84
N PHE A 155 -9.24 -4.56 5.03
CA PHE A 155 -8.70 -5.83 5.51
C PHE A 155 -9.21 -6.20 6.91
N SER A 156 -9.30 -5.22 7.81
CA SER A 156 -9.78 -5.45 9.18
C SER A 156 -11.26 -5.84 9.21
N LEU A 157 -12.09 -5.17 8.40
CA LEU A 157 -13.51 -5.47 8.25
C LEU A 157 -13.75 -6.88 7.68
N ILE A 158 -12.95 -7.30 6.71
CA ILE A 158 -12.97 -8.70 6.22
C ILE A 158 -12.61 -9.65 7.36
N SER A 159 -11.56 -9.35 8.12
CA SER A 159 -11.04 -10.21 9.18
C SER A 159 -12.02 -10.41 10.35
N CYS A 160 -12.86 -9.41 10.66
CA CYS A 160 -13.90 -9.52 11.68
C CYS A 160 -15.29 -9.91 11.14
N GLY A 161 -15.39 -10.30 9.86
CA GLY A 161 -16.65 -10.78 9.26
C GLY A 161 -17.66 -9.69 8.88
N MET A 162 -17.28 -8.41 8.93
CA MET A 162 -18.12 -7.28 8.53
C MET A 162 -18.10 -7.08 7.01
N TYR A 163 -18.49 -8.12 6.27
CA TYR A 163 -18.35 -8.22 4.82
C TYR A 163 -19.10 -7.14 4.02
N ASN A 164 -20.27 -6.71 4.51
CA ASN A 164 -21.04 -5.65 3.85
C ASN A 164 -20.32 -4.30 3.92
N ASP A 165 -19.69 -3.99 5.06
CA ASP A 165 -18.95 -2.75 5.22
C ASP A 165 -17.62 -2.81 4.47
N ALA A 166 -16.93 -3.96 4.50
CA ALA A 166 -15.76 -4.20 3.66
C ALA A 166 -16.07 -3.97 2.18
N SER A 167 -17.20 -4.50 1.68
CA SER A 167 -17.66 -4.31 0.30
C SER A 167 -17.84 -2.83 -0.05
N ARG A 168 -18.42 -2.03 0.86
CA ARG A 168 -18.58 -0.58 0.65
C ARG A 168 -17.23 0.14 0.54
N VAL A 169 -16.29 -0.18 1.43
CA VAL A 169 -14.93 0.39 1.41
C VAL A 169 -14.21 0.02 0.12
N ILE A 170 -14.23 -1.25 -0.28
CA ILE A 170 -13.57 -1.73 -1.51
C ILE A 170 -14.15 -1.05 -2.76
N ARG A 171 -15.48 -0.90 -2.83
CA ARG A 171 -16.14 -0.19 -3.95
C ARG A 171 -15.73 1.27 -4.01
N PHE A 172 -15.64 1.95 -2.87
CA PHE A 172 -15.16 3.32 -2.81
C PHE A 172 -13.72 3.42 -3.30
N LEU A 173 -12.82 2.57 -2.79
CA LEU A 173 -11.42 2.55 -3.18
C LEU A 173 -11.24 2.26 -4.67
N SER A 174 -11.95 1.28 -5.21
CA SER A 174 -11.86 0.89 -6.62
C SER A 174 -12.39 1.98 -7.56
N ALA A 175 -13.40 2.73 -7.12
CA ALA A 175 -13.94 3.85 -7.90
C ALA A 175 -13.04 5.09 -7.86
N ALA A 176 -12.46 5.39 -6.69
CA ALA A 176 -11.60 6.55 -6.51
C ALA A 176 -10.17 6.33 -7.05
N TYR A 177 -9.69 5.09 -7.05
CA TYR A 177 -8.32 4.72 -7.41
C TYR A 177 -8.30 3.49 -8.33
N PRO A 178 -8.81 3.61 -9.57
CA PRO A 178 -9.00 2.46 -10.47
C PRO A 178 -7.70 1.81 -10.96
N SER A 179 -6.56 2.50 -10.85
CA SER A 179 -5.24 1.98 -11.19
C SER A 179 -4.56 1.23 -10.05
N GLU A 180 -5.07 1.33 -8.83
CA GLU A 180 -4.50 0.64 -7.67
C GLU A 180 -4.94 -0.82 -7.65
N ALA A 181 -3.97 -1.72 -7.48
CA ALA A 181 -4.26 -3.14 -7.50
C ALA A 181 -4.71 -3.71 -6.15
N LEU A 182 -4.28 -3.11 -5.03
CA LEU A 182 -4.60 -3.61 -3.68
C LEU A 182 -6.12 -3.71 -3.39
N PRO A 183 -6.98 -2.75 -3.79
CA PRO A 183 -8.43 -2.89 -3.63
C PRO A 183 -9.00 -4.12 -4.36
N ARG A 184 -8.46 -4.49 -5.53
CA ARG A 184 -8.87 -5.69 -6.27
C ARG A 184 -8.43 -6.97 -5.56
N VAL A 185 -7.27 -6.96 -4.91
CA VAL A 185 -6.82 -8.08 -4.06
C VAL A 185 -7.77 -8.24 -2.86
N GLN A 186 -8.15 -7.14 -2.21
CA GLN A 186 -9.15 -7.16 -1.13
C GLN A 186 -10.51 -7.70 -1.60
N GLU A 187 -10.96 -7.30 -2.79
CA GLU A 187 -12.18 -7.82 -3.40
C GLU A 187 -12.11 -9.34 -3.58
N ALA A 188 -11.00 -9.86 -4.10
CA ALA A 188 -10.82 -11.30 -4.27
C ALA A 188 -10.91 -12.05 -2.93
N ILE A 189 -10.27 -11.52 -1.88
CA ILE A 189 -10.34 -12.11 -0.54
C ILE A 189 -11.77 -12.08 0.00
N LEU A 190 -12.48 -10.97 -0.16
CA LEU A 190 -13.88 -10.84 0.25
C LEU A 190 -14.78 -11.84 -0.50
N LEU A 191 -14.61 -11.97 -1.82
CA LEU A 191 -15.35 -12.92 -2.65
C LEU A 191 -15.12 -14.36 -2.18
N TRP A 192 -13.87 -14.72 -1.88
CA TRP A 192 -13.54 -16.04 -1.37
C TRP A 192 -14.21 -16.29 0.00
N LYS A 193 -14.10 -15.34 0.94
CA LYS A 193 -14.71 -15.45 2.29
C LYS A 193 -16.25 -15.53 2.26
N THR A 194 -16.88 -15.04 1.20
CA THR A 194 -18.34 -15.05 1.02
C THR A 194 -18.83 -16.19 0.11
N GLY A 195 -17.96 -17.15 -0.22
CA GLY A 195 -18.33 -18.34 -1.00
C GLY A 195 -18.34 -18.16 -2.52
N MET A 196 -17.88 -17.02 -3.03
CA MET A 196 -17.77 -16.73 -4.47
C MET A 196 -16.39 -17.11 -5.03
N GLY A 197 -15.89 -18.31 -4.71
CA GLY A 197 -14.53 -18.76 -5.02
C GLY A 197 -14.14 -18.64 -6.50
N GLY A 198 -15.02 -19.03 -7.43
CA GLY A 198 -14.73 -18.90 -8.87
C GLY A 198 -14.52 -17.45 -9.34
N ARG A 199 -15.24 -16.48 -8.74
CA ARG A 199 -15.03 -15.06 -9.03
C ARG A 199 -13.74 -14.54 -8.39
N ALA A 200 -13.43 -15.01 -7.18
CA ALA A 200 -12.17 -14.69 -6.52
C ALA A 200 -10.96 -15.19 -7.35
N ALA A 201 -10.99 -16.45 -7.80
CA ALA A 201 -9.95 -17.05 -8.61
C ALA A 201 -9.75 -16.29 -9.94
N SER A 202 -10.84 -15.98 -10.66
CA SER A 202 -10.76 -15.19 -11.90
C SER A 202 -10.14 -13.79 -11.68
N LEU A 203 -10.44 -13.15 -10.56
CA LEU A 203 -9.87 -11.84 -10.23
C LEU A 203 -8.38 -11.94 -9.92
N LEU A 204 -7.96 -12.96 -9.15
CA LEU A 204 -6.56 -13.22 -8.82
C LEU A 204 -5.73 -13.58 -10.05
N ASP A 205 -6.26 -14.42 -10.95
CA ASP A 205 -5.62 -14.78 -12.22
C ASP A 205 -5.40 -13.54 -13.12
N SER A 206 -6.40 -12.65 -13.20
CA SER A 206 -6.28 -11.38 -13.92
C SER A 206 -5.17 -10.49 -13.33
N LEU A 207 -4.99 -10.48 -12.02
CA LEU A 207 -3.95 -9.69 -11.36
C LEU A 207 -2.57 -10.33 -11.53
N ALA A 208 -2.46 -11.66 -11.38
CA ALA A 208 -1.22 -12.42 -11.56
C ALA A 208 -0.63 -12.28 -12.98
N SER A 209 -1.50 -12.22 -13.99
CA SER A 209 -1.13 -12.06 -15.40
C SER A 209 -1.02 -10.60 -15.88
N SER A 210 -1.36 -9.62 -15.04
CA SER A 210 -1.35 -8.20 -15.42
C SER A 210 0.06 -7.68 -15.73
N ARG A 211 0.19 -6.92 -16.82
CA ARG A 211 1.47 -6.26 -17.19
C ARG A 211 1.72 -4.95 -16.45
N THR A 212 0.69 -4.36 -15.89
CA THR A 212 0.78 -3.08 -15.15
C THR A 212 0.88 -3.30 -13.65
N ALA A 213 0.43 -4.44 -13.14
CA ALA A 213 0.59 -4.78 -11.72
C ALA A 213 2.07 -4.96 -11.37
N SER A 214 2.45 -4.50 -10.18
CA SER A 214 3.80 -4.71 -9.68
C SER A 214 4.11 -6.20 -9.48
N VAL A 215 5.39 -6.53 -9.36
CA VAL A 215 5.82 -7.90 -9.05
C VAL A 215 5.25 -8.38 -7.71
N ALA A 216 5.13 -7.49 -6.71
CA ALA A 216 4.57 -7.86 -5.40
C ALA A 216 3.10 -8.25 -5.51
N ILE A 217 2.31 -7.47 -6.26
CA ILE A 217 0.90 -7.75 -6.52
C ILE A 217 0.72 -9.07 -7.28
N ARG A 218 1.50 -9.27 -8.35
CA ARG A 218 1.40 -10.50 -9.15
C ARG A 218 1.69 -11.75 -8.34
N ASP A 219 2.79 -11.75 -7.60
CA ASP A 219 3.20 -12.89 -6.76
C ASP A 219 2.19 -13.13 -5.64
N MET A 220 1.74 -12.08 -4.94
CA MET A 220 0.69 -12.19 -3.94
C MET A 220 -0.60 -12.79 -4.54
N SER A 221 -0.97 -12.39 -5.75
CA SER A 221 -2.17 -12.90 -6.41
C SER A 221 -2.03 -14.38 -6.77
N SER A 222 -0.86 -14.80 -7.28
CA SER A 222 -0.57 -16.22 -7.56
C SER A 222 -0.62 -17.08 -6.29
N ARG A 223 0.02 -16.64 -5.19
CA ARG A 223 0.00 -17.38 -3.92
C ARG A 223 -1.40 -17.45 -3.30
N LEU A 224 -2.22 -16.42 -3.49
CA LEU A 224 -3.61 -16.45 -3.04
C LEU A 224 -4.45 -17.39 -3.92
N LEU A 225 -4.21 -17.42 -5.23
CA LEU A 225 -4.90 -18.31 -6.16
C LEU A 225 -4.69 -19.78 -5.77
N GLU A 226 -3.45 -20.16 -5.46
CA GLU A 226 -3.08 -21.51 -4.95
C GLU A 226 -3.82 -21.91 -3.66
N ARG A 227 -4.38 -20.95 -2.91
CA ARG A 227 -5.12 -21.20 -1.66
C ARG A 227 -6.63 -21.21 -1.85
N VAL A 228 -7.12 -20.70 -2.98
CA VAL A 228 -8.55 -20.62 -3.32
C VAL A 228 -9.00 -21.83 -4.12
N GLU A 229 -8.07 -22.47 -4.85
CA GLU A 229 -8.22 -23.79 -5.48
C GLU A 229 -8.20 -24.95 -4.47
#